data_AF-A0A197K5N9-F1
#
_entry.id   AF-A0A197K5N9-F1
#
_cell.length_a   1.000
_cell.length_b   1.000
_cell.length_c   1.000
_cell.angle_alpha   90.00
_cell.angle_beta   90.00
_cell.angle_gamma   90.00
#
_symmetry.space_group_name_H-M   'P 1'
#
loop_
_entity.id
_entity.type
_entity.pdbx_description
1 polymer ?
#
loop_
_entity_poly.entity_id
_entity_poly.type
_entity_poly.pdbx_seq_one_letter_code
_entity_poly.pdbx_strand_id
1 'polypeptide(L)'
;MTAVVDELDAMDEDPFTLDSFENLMRMHASKGKDFIIARVTTQDPNDGEKHYHSYYGAHQINKVLFRTQPDEGLLHRMKARNPLNNMLVVGDVHYYII
;
A
#
# COMPACT_ATOMS: atom_id res chain seq x y z
N MET A 1 -10.85 6.96 21.55
CA MET A 1 -10.42 8.15 20.81
C MET A 1 -9.91 7.69 19.47
N THR A 2 -10.48 8.17 18.38
CA THR A 2 -9.91 8.02 17.04
C THR A 2 -8.75 9.00 16.93
N ALA A 3 -7.53 8.50 16.82
CA ALA A 3 -6.34 9.30 16.56
C ALA A 3 -6.12 9.40 15.06
N VAL A 4 -5.82 10.59 14.56
CA VAL A 4 -5.37 10.76 13.18
C VAL A 4 -3.99 10.13 13.06
N VAL A 5 -3.84 9.19 12.12
CA VAL A 5 -2.59 8.44 11.92
C VAL A 5 -1.74 9.06 10.80
N ASP A 6 -2.40 9.59 9.76
CA ASP A 6 -1.78 10.33 8.66
C ASP A 6 -2.85 11.10 7.85
N GLU A 7 -2.43 11.92 6.90
CA GLU A 7 -3.27 12.67 5.95
C GLU A 7 -2.77 12.45 4.51
N LEU A 8 -3.68 12.34 3.55
CA LEU A 8 -3.37 12.13 2.13
C LEU A 8 -4.28 13.02 1.28
N ASP A 9 -3.73 13.63 0.23
CA ASP A 9 -4.54 14.32 -0.78
C ASP A 9 -5.25 13.27 -1.65
N ALA A 10 -6.58 13.35 -1.74
CA ALA A 10 -7.34 12.44 -2.59
C ALA A 10 -7.04 12.62 -4.09
N MET A 11 -6.43 13.75 -4.46
CA MET A 11 -5.97 14.03 -5.82
C MET A 11 -4.62 13.38 -6.14
N ASP A 12 -3.88 12.89 -5.13
CA ASP A 12 -2.66 12.13 -5.37
C ASP A 12 -2.98 10.85 -6.16
N GLU A 13 -2.07 10.48 -7.05
CA GLU A 13 -2.21 9.30 -7.89
C GLU A 13 -1.66 8.04 -7.20
N ASP A 14 -2.37 6.93 -7.35
CA ASP A 14 -1.80 5.62 -7.05
C ASP A 14 -0.63 5.34 -8.01
N PRO A 15 0.58 5.03 -7.50
CA PRO A 15 1.76 4.86 -8.35
C PRO A 15 1.69 3.71 -9.37
N PHE A 16 0.73 2.79 -9.25
CA PHE A 16 0.57 1.69 -10.20
C PHE A 16 -0.49 1.98 -11.26
N THR A 17 -1.61 2.58 -10.88
CA THR A 17 -2.72 2.82 -11.82
C THR A 17 -2.67 4.19 -12.47
N LEU A 18 -1.97 5.15 -11.86
CA LEU A 18 -1.98 6.58 -12.23
C LEU A 18 -3.38 7.20 -12.14
N ASP A 19 -4.31 6.54 -11.45
CA ASP A 19 -5.61 7.12 -11.10
C ASP A 19 -5.47 7.82 -9.75
N SER A 20 -6.15 8.96 -9.59
CA SER A 20 -6.27 9.59 -8.28
C SER A 20 -6.94 8.65 -7.28
N PHE A 21 -6.57 8.75 -6.01
CA PHE A 21 -7.24 8.02 -4.95
C PHE A 21 -8.75 8.33 -4.90
N GLU A 22 -9.16 9.57 -5.21
CA GLU A 22 -10.57 9.94 -5.35
C GLU A 22 -11.29 9.09 -6.40
N ASN A 23 -10.71 8.96 -7.60
CA ASN A 23 -11.29 8.17 -8.67
C ASN A 23 -11.37 6.69 -8.28
N LEU A 24 -10.33 6.15 -7.66
CA LEU A 24 -10.31 4.77 -7.18
C LEU A 24 -11.41 4.52 -6.13
N MET A 25 -11.61 5.44 -5.18
CA MET A 25 -12.68 5.38 -4.19
C MET A 25 -14.06 5.36 -4.86
N ARG A 26 -14.32 6.31 -5.78
CA ARG A 26 -15.59 6.39 -6.52
C ARG A 26 -15.86 5.13 -7.35
N MET A 27 -14.84 4.59 -8.01
CA MET A 27 -14.95 3.37 -8.81
C MET A 27 -15.32 2.15 -7.96
N HIS A 28 -14.81 2.03 -6.73
CA HIS A 28 -15.17 0.94 -5.83
C HIS A 28 -16.57 1.14 -5.26
N ALA A 29 -16.89 2.36 -4.81
CA ALA A 29 -18.20 2.71 -4.27
C ALA A 29 -19.33 2.46 -5.28
N SER A 30 -19.12 2.79 -6.57
CA SER A 30 -20.11 2.52 -7.63
C SER A 30 -20.43 1.03 -7.83
N LYS A 31 -19.57 0.15 -7.33
CA LYS A 31 -19.73 -1.32 -7.36
C LYS A 31 -20.17 -1.90 -6.00
N GLY A 32 -20.51 -1.04 -5.03
CA GLY A 32 -20.85 -1.44 -3.66
C GLY A 32 -19.68 -2.06 -2.91
N LYS A 33 -18.46 -1.58 -3.15
CA LYS A 33 -17.23 -2.07 -2.52
C LYS A 33 -16.49 -0.94 -1.84
N ASP A 34 -15.86 -1.25 -0.72
CA ASP A 34 -14.92 -0.36 -0.06
C ASP A 34 -13.58 -0.33 -0.81
N PHE A 35 -12.96 0.85 -0.86
CA PHE A 35 -11.58 0.98 -1.31
C PHE A 35 -10.65 0.82 -0.10
N ILE A 36 -9.63 -0.01 -0.24
CA ILE A 36 -8.64 -0.26 0.81
C ILE A 36 -7.31 0.37 0.39
N ILE A 37 -6.81 1.28 1.22
CA ILE A 37 -5.48 1.85 1.07
C ILE A 37 -4.48 1.09 1.95
N ALA A 38 -3.28 0.86 1.44
CA ALA A 38 -2.20 0.19 2.11
C ALA A 38 -1.05 1.18 2.34
N ARG A 39 -0.66 1.36 3.61
CA ARG A 39 0.52 2.13 4.01
C ARG A 39 1.73 1.21 4.14
N VAL A 40 2.74 1.47 3.34
CA VAL A 40 4.01 0.76 3.34
C VAL A 40 5.07 1.63 4.01
N THR A 41 5.86 1.02 4.91
CA THR A 41 7.01 1.69 5.53
C THR A 41 8.30 1.21 4.88
N THR A 42 9.19 2.15 4.57
CA THR A 42 10.56 1.88 4.11
C THR A 42 11.57 2.54 5.03
N GLN A 43 12.74 1.94 5.18
CA GLN A 43 13.85 2.47 5.98
C GLN A 43 14.92 3.07 5.06
N ASP A 44 15.49 4.21 5.46
CA ASP A 44 16.61 4.82 4.75
C ASP A 44 17.83 3.87 4.81
N PRO A 45 18.48 3.55 3.67
CA PRO A 45 19.63 2.65 3.67
C PRO A 45 20.86 3.22 4.38
N ASN A 46 20.94 4.55 4.56
CA ASN A 46 22.06 5.22 5.21
C ASN A 46 21.75 5.62 6.66
N ASP A 47 20.48 5.58 7.06
CA ASP A 47 20.00 5.96 8.38
C ASP A 47 18.92 4.98 8.88
N GLY A 48 19.31 4.09 9.78
CA GLY A 48 18.42 3.05 10.31
C GLY A 48 17.28 3.57 11.17
N GLU A 49 17.29 4.84 11.59
CA GLU A 49 16.20 5.42 12.38
C GLU A 49 15.17 6.13 11.49
N LYS A 50 15.56 6.52 10.28
CA LYS A 50 14.71 7.26 9.36
C LYS A 50 13.81 6.34 8.54
N HIS A 51 12.52 6.58 8.67
CA HIS A 51 11.48 5.84 7.98
C HIS A 51 10.67 6.76 7.05
N TYR A 52 10.18 6.20 5.96
CA TYR A 52 9.29 6.85 5.01
C TYR A 52 8.01 6.03 4.85
N HIS A 53 6.88 6.71 4.66
CA HIS A 53 5.59 6.09 4.39
C HIS A 53 5.16 6.36 2.94
N SER A 54 4.61 5.34 2.29
CA SER A 54 4.03 5.44 0.96
C SER A 54 2.69 4.72 0.92
N TYR A 55 1.78 5.23 0.11
CA TYR A 55 0.39 4.80 0.05
C TYR A 55 0.07 4.21 -1.32
N TYR A 56 -0.71 3.13 -1.30
CA TYR A 56 -1.09 2.38 -2.50
C TYR A 56 -2.50 1.83 -2.36
N GLY A 57 -3.19 1.62 -3.47
CA GLY A 57 -4.31 0.71 -3.53
C GLY A 57 -3.85 -0.68 -3.08
N ALA A 58 -4.49 -1.24 -2.04
CA ALA A 58 -4.04 -2.47 -1.39
C ALA A 58 -3.90 -3.64 -2.38
N HIS A 59 -4.81 -3.72 -3.35
CA HIS A 59 -4.76 -4.74 -4.39
C HIS A 59 -3.46 -4.70 -5.22
N GLN A 60 -2.94 -3.51 -5.55
CA GLN A 60 -1.76 -3.39 -6.39
C GLN A 60 -0.48 -3.72 -5.63
N ILE A 61 -0.30 -3.12 -4.45
CA ILE A 61 0.91 -3.38 -3.67
C ILE A 61 0.99 -4.82 -3.19
N ASN A 62 -0.14 -5.49 -2.94
CA ASN A 62 -0.15 -6.91 -2.57
C ASN A 62 0.44 -7.81 -3.67
N LYS A 63 0.34 -7.43 -4.95
CA LYS A 63 1.00 -8.16 -6.06
C LYS A 63 2.52 -8.03 -6.02
N VAL A 64 3.06 -7.02 -5.34
CA VAL A 64 4.51 -6.89 -5.10
C VAL A 64 4.92 -7.66 -3.85
N LEU A 65 4.10 -7.57 -2.81
CA LEU A 65 4.42 -8.08 -1.48
C LEU A 65 4.21 -9.58 -1.33
N PHE A 66 3.32 -10.18 -2.12
CA PHE A 66 2.94 -11.58 -1.94
C PHE A 66 3.12 -12.41 -3.20
N ARG A 67 3.42 -13.70 -3.00
CA ARG A 67 3.40 -14.74 -4.02
C ARG A 67 2.54 -15.89 -3.54
N THR A 68 1.78 -16.48 -4.44
CA THR A 68 0.89 -17.60 -4.15
C THR A 68 1.44 -18.89 -4.75
N GLN A 69 1.20 -20.01 -4.07
CA GLN A 69 1.34 -21.36 -4.62
C GLN A 69 -0.04 -22.02 -4.52
N PRO A 70 -0.90 -21.86 -5.55
CA PRO A 70 -2.31 -22.25 -5.46
C PRO A 70 -2.51 -23.74 -5.18
N ASP A 71 -1.70 -24.59 -5.80
CA ASP A 71 -1.79 -26.05 -5.67
C ASP A 71 -1.50 -26.53 -4.23
N GLU A 72 -0.71 -25.75 -3.49
CA GLU A 72 -0.36 -26.02 -2.09
C GLU A 72 -1.18 -25.17 -1.10
N GLY A 73 -2.02 -24.26 -1.59
CA GLY A 73 -2.79 -23.33 -0.76
C GLY A 73 -1.94 -22.32 0.03
N LEU A 74 -0.72 -22.01 -0.44
CA LEU A 74 0.23 -21.17 0.28
C LEU A 74 0.27 -19.71 -0.21
N LEU A 75 0.51 -18.79 0.73
CA LEU A 75 0.77 -17.37 0.49
C LEU A 75 2.09 -16.99 1.17
N HIS A 76 3.05 -16.52 0.39
CA HIS A 76 4.37 -16.12 0.86
C HIS A 76 4.51 -14.61 0.86
N ARG A 77 4.91 -14.04 2.00
CA ARG A 77 5.35 -12.65 2.08
C ARG A 77 6.77 -12.55 1.53
N MET A 78 6.93 -11.75 0.50
CA MET A 78 8.22 -11.52 -0.15
C MET A 78 8.96 -10.37 0.53
N LYS A 79 10.30 -10.49 0.59
CA LYS A 79 11.17 -9.35 0.82
C LYS A 79 11.11 -8.48 -0.44
N ALA A 80 10.47 -7.32 -0.34
CA ALA A 80 10.20 -6.45 -1.47
C ALA A 80 10.83 -5.06 -1.27
N ARG A 81 11.12 -4.40 -2.39
CA ARG A 81 11.47 -2.98 -2.42
C ARG A 81 10.24 -2.17 -2.78
N ASN A 82 10.14 -0.97 -2.22
CA ASN A 82 9.06 -0.05 -2.50
C ASN A 82 9.20 0.45 -3.95
N PRO A 83 8.13 0.37 -4.77
CA PRO A 83 8.16 0.78 -6.17
C PRO A 83 8.55 2.25 -6.40
N LEU A 84 8.21 3.16 -5.47
CA LEU A 84 8.44 4.59 -5.63
C LEU A 84 9.90 5.00 -5.38
N ASN A 85 10.53 4.42 -4.37
CA ASN A 85 11.84 4.88 -3.89
C ASN A 85 12.92 3.80 -3.87
N ASN A 86 12.59 2.57 -4.29
CA ASN A 86 13.49 1.41 -4.33
C ASN A 86 14.11 1.02 -2.96
N MET A 87 13.62 1.58 -1.86
CA MET A 87 14.05 1.25 -0.50
C MET A 87 13.40 -0.05 -0.03
N LEU A 88 14.02 -0.72 0.96
CA LEU A 88 13.50 -1.97 1.49
C LEU A 88 12.21 -1.71 2.27
N VAL A 89 11.15 -2.48 1.98
CA VAL A 89 9.94 -2.47 2.80
C VAL A 89 10.23 -3.16 4.12
N VAL A 90 9.93 -2.48 5.23
CA VAL A 90 10.17 -2.95 6.60
C VAL A 90 8.88 -2.95 7.41
N GLY A 91 8.81 -3.87 8.38
CA GLY A 91 7.66 -4.01 9.27
C GLY A 91 6.36 -4.43 8.57
N ASP A 92 5.26 -4.20 9.28
CA ASP A 92 3.92 -4.52 8.80
C ASP A 92 3.39 -3.49 7.79
N VAL A 93 2.51 -3.94 6.92
CA VAL A 93 1.73 -3.07 6.03
C VAL A 93 0.40 -2.82 6.71
N HIS A 94 0.06 -1.55 6.89
CA HIS A 94 -1.21 -1.17 7.53
C HIS A 94 -2.26 -0.93 6.46
N TYR A 95 -3.45 -1.49 6.64
CA TYR A 95 -4.55 -1.39 5.70
C TYR A 95 -5.69 -0.60 6.33
N TYR A 96 -6.26 0.35 5.58
CA TYR A 96 -7.36 1.20 6.02
C TYR A 96 -8.48 1.19 4.99
N ILE A 97 -9.72 1.18 5.47
CA ILE A 97 -10.90 1.49 4.67
C ILE A 97 -11.10 3.00 4.76
N ILE A 98 -11.30 3.65 3.61
CA ILE A 98 -11.60 5.09 3.51
C ILE A 98 -13.10 5.27 3.23
#